data_AF-A0A345DLQ2-F1
#
_entry.id   AF-A0A345DLQ2-F1
#
_cell.length_a   1.000
_cell.length_b   1.000
_cell.length_c   1.000
_cell.angle_alpha   90.00
_cell.angle_beta   90.00
_cell.angle_gamma   90.00
#
_symmetry.space_group_name_H-M   'P 1'
#
loop_
_entity.id
_entity.type
_entity.pdbx_description
1 polymer ?
#
loop_
_entity_poly.entity_id
_entity_poly.type
_entity_poly.pdbx_seq_one_letter_code
_entity_poly.pdbx_strand_id
1 'polypeptide(L)' 'MDKVKLEQLLLSKMFLKKNGKQNISAIAKFLNRHRSTILREIKLFKTTDEYSCL' A
#
# COMPACT_ATOMS: atom_id res chain seq x y z
N MET A 1 -7.17 6.74 -3.66
CA MET A 1 -5.76 7.24 -3.68
C MET A 1 -5.20 6.92 -5.06
N ASP A 2 -4.16 7.60 -5.55
CA ASP A 2 -3.57 7.18 -6.83
C ASP A 2 -2.97 5.76 -6.66
N LYS A 3 -3.50 4.81 -7.43
CA LYS A 3 -3.12 3.39 -7.39
C LYS A 3 -1.63 3.22 -7.64
N VAL A 4 -1.08 3.92 -8.64
CA VAL A 4 0.33 3.85 -9.05
C VAL A 4 1.23 4.36 -7.93
N LYS A 5 0.85 5.45 -7.28
CA LYS A 5 1.61 6.02 -6.17
C LYS A 5 1.66 5.08 -4.97
N LEU A 6 0.53 4.46 -4.62
CA LEU A 6 0.49 3.49 -3.51
C LEU A 6 1.34 2.25 -3.83
N GLU A 7 1.29 1.75 -5.07
CA GLU A 7 2.10 0.62 -5.53
C GLU A 7 3.61 0.90 -5.45
N GLN A 8 4.05 2.06 -5.95
CA GLN A 8 5.45 2.49 -5.85
C GLN A 8 5.93 2.57 -4.40
N LEU A 9 5.08 3.07 -3.48
CA LEU A 9 5.40 3.14 -2.06
C LEU A 9 5.50 1.76 -1.42
N LEU A 10 4.68 0.80 -1.86
CA LEU A 10 4.76 -0.59 -1.42
C LEU A 10 5.99 -1.30 -2.00
N LEU A 11 6.42 -1.02 -3.22
CA LEU A 11 7.62 -1.63 -3.79
C LEU A 11 8.93 -1.03 -3.24
N SER A 12 8.85 0.18 -2.69
CA SER A 12 10.03 0.87 -2.17
C SER A 12 10.61 0.20 -0.92
N LYS A 13 11.91 -0.13 -0.98
CA LYS A 13 12.67 -0.66 0.15
C LYS A 13 12.69 0.26 1.37
N MET A 14 12.49 1.56 1.18
CA MET A 14 12.42 2.54 2.28
C MET A 14 11.24 2.28 3.23
N PHE A 15 10.14 1.73 2.70
CA PHE A 15 8.96 1.42 3.48
C PHE A 15 8.91 -0.05 3.89
N LEU A 16 10.00 -0.80 3.76
CA LEU A 16 10.13 -2.13 4.34
C LEU A 16 10.64 -2.06 5.77
N LYS A 17 10.06 -2.88 6.64
CA LYS A 17 10.60 -3.17 7.97
C LYS A 17 11.80 -4.11 7.84
N LYS A 18 12.59 -4.22 8.91
CA LYS A 18 13.72 -5.16 9.01
C LYS A 18 13.34 -6.63 8.74
N ASN A 19 12.07 -6.99 8.94
CA ASN A 19 11.53 -8.33 8.68
C ASN A 19 10.95 -8.49 7.26
N GLY A 20 11.22 -7.57 6.34
CA GLY A 20 10.72 -7.60 4.95
C GLY A 20 9.23 -7.28 4.81
N LYS A 21 8.49 -6.99 5.90
CA LYS A 21 7.08 -6.58 5.82
C LYS A 21 6.95 -5.09 5.57
N GLN A 22 5.88 -4.69 4.89
CA GLN A 22 5.58 -3.28 4.65
C GLN A 22 5.32 -2.50 5.95
N ASN A 23 5.89 -1.31 6.03
CA ASN A 23 5.74 -0.35 7.11
C ASN A 23 4.59 0.61 6.82
N ILE A 24 3.36 0.09 6.99
CA ILE A 24 2.13 0.84 6.73
C ILE A 24 2.05 2.14 7.55
N SER A 25 2.64 2.20 8.74
CA SER A 25 2.67 3.45 9.53
C SER A 25 3.50 4.52 8.87
N ALA A 26 4.68 4.16 8.32
CA ALA A 26 5.54 5.10 7.63
C ALA A 26 4.89 5.61 6.34
N ILE A 27 4.22 4.73 5.59
CA ILE A 27 3.44 5.11 4.39
C ILE A 27 2.29 6.06 4.77
N ALA A 28 1.54 5.76 5.82
CA ALA A 28 0.45 6.60 6.31
C ALA A 28 0.96 8.00 6.71
N LYS A 29 2.09 8.07 7.43
CA LYS A 29 2.72 9.33 7.82
C LYS A 29 3.23 10.12 6.61
N PHE A 30 3.89 9.45 5.66
CA PHE A 30 4.41 10.09 4.44
C PHE A 30 3.29 10.68 3.57
N LEU A 31 2.17 9.97 3.46
CA LEU A 31 1.01 10.42 2.69
C LEU A 31 0.11 11.40 3.47
N ASN A 32 0.41 11.66 4.75
CA ASN A 32 -0.43 12.40 5.68
C ASN A 32 -1.89 11.88 5.68
N ARG A 33 -2.04 10.56 5.79
CA ARG A 33 -3.34 9.87 5.78
C ARG A 33 -3.47 8.92 6.96
N HIS A 34 -4.71 8.65 7.35
CA HIS A 34 -4.97 7.68 8.40
C HIS A 34 -4.62 6.25 7.95
N ARG A 35 -4.13 5.44 8.90
CA ARG A 35 -3.66 4.07 8.63
C ARG A 35 -4.77 3.16 8.11
N SER A 36 -6.00 3.34 8.57
CA SER A 36 -7.16 2.59 8.08
C SER A 36 -7.46 2.84 6.60
N THR A 37 -7.27 4.08 6.12
CA THR A 37 -7.41 4.42 4.70
C THR A 37 -6.37 3.67 3.88
N ILE A 38 -5.10 3.69 4.29
CA ILE A 38 -4.04 2.94 3.60
C ILE A 38 -4.37 1.44 3.54
N LEU A 39 -4.80 0.85 4.66
CA LEU A 39 -5.18 -0.57 4.71
C LEU A 39 -6.37 -0.89 3.79
N ARG A 40 -7.37 -0.02 3.72
CA ARG A 40 -8.51 -0.19 2.81
C ARG A 40 -8.06 -0.17 1.36
N GLU A 41 -7.24 0.79 0.97
CA GLU A 41 -6.74 0.92 -0.40
C GLU A 41 -5.83 -0.26 -0.78
N ILE A 42 -4.99 -0.76 0.14
CA ILE A 42 -4.20 -1.98 -0.10
C ILE A 42 -5.08 -3.21 -0.28
N LYS A 43 -6.13 -3.36 0.54
CA LYS A 43 -7.10 -4.45 0.38
C LYS A 43 -7.77 -4.37 -0.98
N LEU A 44 -8.31 -3.21 -1.33
CA LEU A 44 -8.91 -2.97 -2.64
C LEU A 44 -7.93 -3.29 -3.77
N PHE A 45 -6.67 -2.84 -3.68
CA PHE A 45 -5.64 -3.14 -4.67
C PHE A 45 -5.47 -4.65 -4.88
N LYS A 46 -5.33 -5.42 -3.80
CA LYS A 46 -5.16 -6.88 -3.84
C LYS A 46 -6.41 -7.63 -4.31
N THR A 47 -7.59 -7.11 -4.02
CA THR A 47 -8.86 -7.71 -4.47
C THR A 47 -9.15 -7.35 -5.92
N THR A 48 -8.65 -6.22 -6.43
CA THR A 48 -8.85 -5.81 -7.84
C THR A 48 -8.02 -6.65 -8.83
N ASP A 49 -7.14 -7.55 -8.37
CA ASP A 49 -6.55 -8.61 -9.21
C ASP A 49 -7.60 -9.61 -9.74
N GLU A 50 -8.84 -9.59 -9.23
CA GLU A 50 -9.97 -10.40 -9.74
C GLU A 50 -10.51 -9.98 -11.12
N TYR A 51 -9.96 -8.96 -11.79
CA TYR A 51 -10.18 -8.71 -13.22
C TYR A 51 -9.09 -9.30 -14.13
N SER A 52 -8.32 -10.26 -13.62
CA SER A 52 -7.41 -11.10 -14.43
C SER A 52 -8.07 -12.40 -14.93
N CYS A 53 -9.38 -12.56 -14.72
CA CYS A 53 -10.13 -13.78 -15.03
C CYS A 53 -11.44 -13.49 -15.81
N LEU A 54 -11.43 -12.49 -16.69
CA LEU A 54 -12.47 -12.27 -17.72
C LEU A 54 -11.83 -12.17 -19.10
#